data_AF-A0A432GKF7-F1
#
_entry.id   AF-A0A432GKF7-F1
#
_cell.length_a   1.000
_cell.length_b   1.000
_cell.length_c   1.000
_cell.angle_alpha   90.00
_cell.angle_beta   90.00
_cell.angle_gamma   90.00
#
_symmetry.space_group_name_H-M   'P 1'
#
loop_
_entity.id
_entity.type
_entity.pdbx_description
1 polymer ?
#
loop_
_entity_poly.entity_id
_entity_poly.type
_entity_poly.pdbx_seq_one_letter_code
_entity_poly.pdbx_strand_id
1 'polypeptide(L)'
;MASKEPIENPNTPNVNFIGFQKQLREIIKDIKQSNKKTGLNKIFGGKKQVNPHVDGRILGNDAPNNKEVSKLIKQLDSDPTDPLVRLRLVNAVMADRKVHHLQTHLNMMLQASIPIYLSDITTTFLQLVMHTYRAYLERLANLHKHNMMAIRSEVLKNVNMSGIDVDDEDTEDSHVKDTESMKTEIQIAEALIDNCETIIQRVKTKMTSTLSHEEIEELTSKEKASSSFFSGESEKENPNKQNMIISKAVQAIEMLKQVPLLHGAGLDLAQLLGRIDNKLTYPLVMEGRIQMQALKYQLLRIECGDRRARENMAPVYNLAVVAYRKALKLTSKTTPKKSDLPVLTEFGNLTHYGFIHRDLMRFTEDGVMNLVKLGKDSVDAAVTVDESFVPLQKRLESLLAQLNKVEGEHT
;
A
#
# COMPACT_ATOMS: atom_id res chain seq x y z
N MET A 1 5.40 14.01 -18.24
CA MET A 1 6.38 14.23 -17.16
C MET A 1 6.68 12.87 -16.55
N ALA A 2 7.94 12.42 -16.56
CA ALA A 2 8.34 11.20 -15.89
C ALA A 2 8.04 11.35 -14.39
N SER A 3 7.31 10.40 -13.79
CA SER A 3 7.01 10.43 -12.36
C SER A 3 8.32 10.25 -11.60
N LYS A 4 8.76 11.29 -10.90
CA LYS A 4 9.80 11.15 -9.88
C LYS A 4 9.24 10.18 -8.83
N GLU A 5 10.00 9.13 -8.49
CA GLU A 5 9.61 8.25 -7.39
C GLU A 5 9.39 9.10 -6.13
N PRO A 6 8.38 8.76 -5.29
CA PRO A 6 8.21 9.41 -3.99
C PRO A 6 9.51 9.36 -3.18
N ILE A 7 9.87 10.49 -2.61
CA ILE A 7 11.06 10.72 -1.80
C ILE A 7 10.77 10.31 -0.36
N GLU A 8 11.65 9.51 0.22
CA GLU A 8 11.53 9.06 1.60
C GLU A 8 12.17 10.09 2.54
N ASN A 9 11.56 10.27 3.71
CA ASN A 9 12.17 11.06 4.77
C ASN A 9 13.11 10.14 5.59
N PRO A 10 14.44 10.34 5.53
CA PRO A 10 15.40 9.52 6.27
C PRO A 10 15.29 9.68 7.78
N ASN A 11 14.65 10.75 8.27
CA ASN A 11 14.48 10.98 9.70
C ASN A 11 13.27 10.22 10.27
N THR A 12 12.37 9.71 9.43
CA THR A 12 11.22 8.89 9.86
C THR A 12 11.23 7.52 9.17
N PRO A 13 12.30 6.72 9.40
CA PRO A 13 12.52 5.46 8.70
C PRO A 13 11.52 4.36 9.09
N ASN A 14 10.97 4.38 10.30
CA ASN A 14 10.12 3.32 10.83
C ASN A 14 8.68 3.39 10.31
N VAL A 15 8.28 4.52 9.72
CA VAL A 15 6.99 4.70 9.02
C VAL A 15 7.17 4.81 7.50
N ASN A 16 8.32 4.38 6.99
CA ASN A 16 8.65 4.42 5.57
C ASN A 16 8.04 3.25 4.80
N PHE A 17 6.72 3.28 4.59
CA PHE A 17 6.03 2.20 3.87
C PHE A 17 6.43 2.09 2.40
N ILE A 18 6.99 3.12 1.77
CA ILE A 18 7.51 2.99 0.39
C ILE A 18 8.72 2.06 0.39
N GLY A 19 9.64 2.24 1.35
CA GLY A 19 10.80 1.37 1.55
C GLY A 19 10.40 -0.06 1.87
N PHE A 20 9.44 -0.26 2.77
CA PHE A 20 8.93 -1.60 3.11
C PHE A 20 8.28 -2.30 1.91
N GLN A 21 7.54 -1.57 1.07
CA GLN A 21 6.98 -2.12 -0.16
C GLN A 21 8.06 -2.52 -1.17
N LYS A 22 9.15 -1.74 -1.29
CA LYS A 22 10.30 -2.08 -2.13
C LYS A 22 10.96 -3.37 -1.63
N GLN A 23 11.20 -3.46 -0.32
CA GLN A 23 11.74 -4.66 0.31
C GLN A 23 10.86 -5.89 0.07
N LEU A 24 9.53 -5.77 0.19
CA LEU A 24 8.60 -6.86 -0.11
C LEU A 24 8.70 -7.33 -1.55
N ARG A 25 8.77 -6.41 -2.52
CA ARG A 25 8.94 -6.75 -3.94
C ARG A 25 10.27 -7.45 -4.22
N GLU A 26 11.35 -7.06 -3.54
CA GLU A 26 12.64 -7.74 -3.62
C GLU A 26 12.56 -9.16 -3.06
N ILE A 27 11.92 -9.34 -1.89
CA ILE A 27 11.66 -10.67 -1.30
C ILE A 27 10.86 -11.54 -2.28
N ILE A 28 9.80 -11.01 -2.89
CA ILE A 28 9.01 -11.75 -3.87
C ILE A 28 9.84 -12.13 -5.09
N LYS A 29 10.69 -11.24 -5.58
CA LYS A 29 11.60 -11.52 -6.69
C LYS A 29 12.53 -12.68 -6.35
N ASP A 30 13.07 -12.71 -5.13
CA ASP A 30 13.95 -13.78 -4.65
C ASP A 30 13.19 -15.10 -4.48
N ILE A 31 11.97 -15.08 -3.93
CA ILE A 31 11.09 -16.26 -3.84
C ILE A 31 10.84 -16.84 -5.24
N LYS A 32 10.41 -16.01 -6.19
CA LYS A 32 10.16 -16.45 -7.58
C LYS A 32 11.41 -17.00 -8.27
N GLN A 33 12.61 -16.51 -7.93
CA GLN A 33 13.87 -17.04 -8.44
C GLN A 33 14.27 -18.36 -7.78
N SER A 34 14.02 -18.52 -6.47
CA SER A 34 14.29 -19.76 -5.75
C SER A 34 13.45 -20.93 -6.27
N ASN A 35 12.16 -20.68 -6.57
CA ASN A 35 11.27 -21.68 -7.19
C ASN A 35 11.69 -22.07 -8.61
N LYS A 36 12.36 -21.20 -9.38
CA LYS A 36 12.88 -21.58 -10.71
C LYS A 36 14.09 -22.53 -10.64
N LYS A 37 14.73 -22.66 -9.48
CA LYS A 37 15.93 -23.50 -9.28
C LYS A 37 15.61 -24.92 -8.81
N THR A 38 14.34 -25.29 -8.66
CA THR A 38 13.91 -26.62 -8.22
C THR A 38 13.95 -27.70 -9.32
N GLY A 39 14.38 -27.38 -10.54
CA GLY A 39 14.75 -28.35 -11.59
C GLY A 39 16.24 -28.28 -11.98
N LEU A 40 16.91 -29.44 -12.04
CA LEU A 40 18.31 -29.76 -12.49
C LEU A 40 19.49 -28.85 -12.05
N ASN A 41 19.25 -27.64 -11.57
CA ASN A 41 20.24 -26.60 -11.24
C ASN A 41 20.70 -26.63 -9.77
N LYS A 42 20.27 -27.61 -8.98
CA LYS A 42 20.75 -27.84 -7.60
C LYS A 42 22.25 -28.24 -7.57
N ILE A 43 22.83 -28.61 -8.71
CA ILE A 43 24.17 -29.22 -8.79
C ILE A 43 25.30 -28.17 -8.99
N PHE A 44 25.02 -26.94 -9.46
CA PHE A 44 26.08 -25.99 -9.85
C PHE A 44 25.97 -24.56 -9.28
N GLY A 45 25.04 -24.28 -8.35
CA GLY A 45 24.87 -22.94 -7.79
C GLY A 45 25.51 -22.76 -6.42
N GLY A 46 26.65 -22.06 -6.33
CA GLY A 46 27.21 -21.60 -5.06
C GLY A 46 26.17 -20.85 -4.20
N LYS A 47 26.25 -20.98 -2.87
CA LYS A 47 25.35 -20.36 -1.90
C LYS A 47 25.37 -18.84 -2.03
N LYS A 48 24.57 -18.26 -2.93
CA LYS A 48 24.13 -16.87 -2.78
C LYS A 48 23.45 -16.78 -1.41
N GLN A 49 23.82 -15.78 -0.62
CA GLN A 49 23.17 -15.50 0.65
C GLN A 49 21.70 -15.17 0.34
N VAL A 50 20.83 -16.16 0.45
CA VAL A 50 19.40 -16.02 0.17
C VAL A 50 18.83 -15.09 1.24
N ASN A 51 18.03 -14.10 0.83
CA ASN A 51 17.33 -13.22 1.76
C ASN A 51 16.58 -14.08 2.80
N PRO A 52 16.82 -13.92 4.13
CA PRO A 52 16.26 -14.79 5.17
C PRO A 52 14.73 -14.66 5.31
N HIS A 53 14.10 -13.73 4.58
CA HIS A 53 12.65 -13.71 4.47
C HIS A 53 12.09 -14.79 3.53
N VAL A 54 12.89 -15.27 2.57
CA VAL A 54 12.48 -16.27 1.57
C VAL A 54 12.08 -17.58 2.23
N ASP A 55 12.92 -18.12 3.10
CA ASP A 55 12.70 -19.38 3.82
C ASP A 55 12.11 -19.18 5.23
N GLY A 56 11.79 -17.93 5.61
CA GLY A 56 11.24 -17.61 6.92
C GLY A 56 12.24 -17.63 8.07
N ARG A 57 13.52 -17.97 7.83
CA ARG A 57 14.52 -18.09 8.91
C ARG A 57 14.80 -16.79 9.66
N ILE A 58 14.46 -15.65 9.05
CA ILE A 58 14.51 -14.35 9.72
C ILE A 58 13.76 -14.36 11.05
N LEU A 59 12.65 -15.09 11.14
CA LEU A 59 11.86 -15.24 12.38
C LEU A 59 12.36 -16.37 13.28
N GLY A 60 13.17 -17.30 12.75
CA GLY A 60 13.78 -18.36 13.53
C GLY A 60 14.83 -17.84 14.51
N ASN A 61 15.55 -16.79 14.12
CA ASN A 61 16.53 -16.12 14.99
C ASN A 61 15.87 -15.49 16.22
N ASP A 62 14.62 -15.04 16.08
CA ASP A 62 13.86 -14.36 17.13
C ASP A 62 13.11 -15.35 18.05
N ALA A 63 12.93 -16.59 17.58
CA ALA A 63 12.31 -17.69 18.35
C ALA A 63 13.17 -18.98 18.33
N PRO A 64 14.45 -18.93 18.79
CA PRO A 64 15.43 -20.00 18.57
C PRO A 64 15.08 -21.33 19.27
N ASN A 65 14.32 -21.26 20.36
CA ASN A 65 13.93 -22.44 21.15
C ASN A 65 12.56 -23.01 20.74
N ASN A 66 11.89 -22.41 19.75
CA ASN A 66 10.57 -22.85 19.32
C ASN A 66 10.68 -23.95 18.23
N LYS A 67 10.40 -25.19 18.63
CA LYS A 67 10.47 -26.37 17.74
C LYS A 67 9.47 -26.30 16.58
N GLU A 68 8.30 -25.66 16.79
CA GLU A 68 7.30 -25.47 15.74
C GLU A 68 7.82 -24.49 14.68
N VAL A 69 8.37 -23.35 15.11
CA VAL A 69 9.01 -22.37 14.22
C VAL A 69 10.10 -23.03 13.38
N SER A 70 10.98 -23.82 14.00
CA SER A 70 12.03 -24.55 13.29
C SER A 70 11.49 -25.54 12.25
N LYS A 71 10.35 -26.18 12.53
CA LYS A 71 9.68 -27.09 11.59
C LYS A 71 9.07 -26.34 10.40
N LEU A 72 8.43 -25.21 10.66
CA LEU A 72 7.79 -24.38 9.63
C LEU A 72 8.84 -23.75 8.69
N ILE A 73 9.98 -23.31 9.22
CA ILE A 73 11.11 -22.82 8.41
C ILE A 73 11.62 -23.90 7.45
N LYS A 74 11.74 -25.16 7.91
CA LYS A 74 12.14 -26.27 7.01
C LYS A 74 11.13 -26.52 5.90
N GLN A 75 9.84 -26.29 6.15
CA GLN A 75 8.80 -26.38 5.11
C GLN A 75 8.95 -25.24 4.10
N LEU A 76 9.20 -24.01 4.54
CA LEU A 76 9.44 -22.87 3.65
C LEU A 76 10.76 -22.94 2.87
N ASP A 77 11.78 -23.60 3.41
CA ASP A 77 13.02 -23.90 2.67
C ASP A 77 12.73 -24.82 1.46
N SER A 78 11.74 -25.71 1.57
CA SER A 78 11.30 -26.57 0.47
C SER A 78 10.31 -25.89 -0.48
N ASP A 79 9.36 -25.12 0.07
CA ASP A 79 8.36 -24.38 -0.69
C ASP A 79 8.17 -22.98 -0.08
N PRO A 80 8.93 -21.97 -0.56
CA PRO A 80 8.83 -20.61 -0.07
C PRO A 80 7.53 -19.91 -0.52
N THR A 81 6.70 -20.53 -1.34
CA THR A 81 5.42 -19.95 -1.77
C THR A 81 4.24 -20.36 -0.89
N ASP A 82 4.39 -21.36 -0.01
CA ASP A 82 3.27 -21.87 0.80
C ASP A 82 2.69 -20.80 1.74
N PRO A 83 1.47 -20.30 1.48
CA PRO A 83 0.89 -19.20 2.25
C PRO A 83 0.38 -19.65 3.62
N LEU A 84 0.01 -20.93 3.79
CA LEU A 84 -0.47 -21.47 5.06
C LEU A 84 0.68 -21.69 6.04
N VAL A 85 1.83 -22.18 5.55
CA VAL A 85 3.03 -22.31 6.37
C VAL A 85 3.52 -20.93 6.82
N ARG A 86 3.51 -19.92 5.93
CA ARG A 86 3.83 -18.52 6.31
C ARG A 86 2.90 -17.98 7.39
N LEU A 87 1.59 -18.20 7.26
CA LEU A 87 0.61 -17.81 8.28
C LEU A 87 0.88 -18.49 9.63
N ARG A 88 1.14 -19.80 9.64
CA ARG A 88 1.45 -20.55 10.87
C ARG A 88 2.74 -20.06 11.50
N LEU A 89 3.76 -19.77 10.70
CA LEU A 89 5.05 -19.28 11.19
C LEU A 89 4.89 -17.96 11.94
N VAL A 90 4.21 -16.98 11.33
CA VAL A 90 3.97 -15.68 11.97
C VAL A 90 3.14 -15.85 13.25
N ASN A 91 2.07 -16.64 13.23
CA ASN A 91 1.25 -16.90 14.42
C ASN A 91 2.05 -17.57 15.54
N ALA A 92 2.93 -18.52 15.23
CA ALA A 92 3.77 -19.19 16.21
C ALA A 92 4.76 -18.24 16.89
N VAL A 93 5.32 -17.26 16.15
CA VAL A 93 6.20 -16.23 16.72
C VAL A 93 5.40 -15.19 17.51
N MET A 94 4.23 -14.77 17.03
CA MET A 94 3.34 -13.87 17.78
C MET A 94 2.86 -14.48 19.10
N ALA A 95 2.66 -15.81 19.14
CA ALA A 95 2.25 -16.52 20.34
C ALA A 95 3.40 -16.76 21.34
N ASP A 96 4.65 -16.57 20.92
CA ASP A 96 5.79 -16.59 21.84
C ASP A 96 5.70 -15.36 22.76
N ARG A 97 5.50 -15.59 24.07
CA ARG A 97 5.16 -14.57 25.07
C ARG A 97 6.30 -13.59 25.40
N LYS A 98 7.39 -13.62 24.63
CA LYS A 98 8.53 -12.72 24.80
C LYS A 98 8.15 -11.31 24.33
N VAL A 99 8.71 -10.32 25.00
CA VAL A 99 8.69 -8.94 24.49
C VAL A 99 9.65 -8.89 23.31
N HIS A 100 9.10 -8.75 22.10
CA HIS A 100 9.89 -8.73 20.87
C HIS A 100 10.49 -7.33 20.61
N HIS A 101 11.66 -7.29 19.97
CA HIS A 101 12.24 -6.04 19.50
C HIS A 101 11.43 -5.45 18.34
N LEU A 102 11.55 -4.14 18.10
CA LEU A 102 10.85 -3.48 16.99
C LEU A 102 11.14 -4.15 15.64
N GLN A 103 12.40 -4.55 15.41
CA GLN A 103 12.81 -5.24 14.19
C GLN A 103 12.10 -6.59 14.01
N THR A 104 11.86 -7.34 15.08
CA THR A 104 11.10 -8.60 15.03
C THR A 104 9.65 -8.37 14.64
N HIS A 105 9.02 -7.30 15.16
CA HIS A 105 7.68 -6.90 14.72
C HIS A 105 7.64 -6.51 13.24
N LEU A 106 8.64 -5.77 12.76
CA LEU A 106 8.79 -5.46 11.33
C LEU A 106 8.91 -6.76 10.52
N ASN A 107 9.75 -7.69 10.95
CA ASN A 107 9.94 -8.97 10.27
C ASN A 107 8.65 -9.79 10.19
N MET A 108 7.86 -9.83 11.28
CA MET A 108 6.54 -10.48 11.29
C MET A 108 5.56 -9.80 10.31
N MET A 109 5.52 -8.47 10.30
CA MET A 109 4.68 -7.70 9.38
C MET A 109 5.04 -7.96 7.91
N LEU A 110 6.34 -8.00 7.59
CA LEU A 110 6.81 -8.31 6.23
C LEU A 110 6.47 -9.75 5.86
N GLN A 111 6.70 -10.73 6.75
CA GLN A 111 6.38 -12.14 6.51
C GLN A 111 4.89 -12.38 6.28
N ALA A 112 4.04 -11.76 7.09
CA ALA A 112 2.58 -11.83 6.93
C ALA A 112 2.12 -11.24 5.59
N SER A 113 2.86 -10.27 5.04
CA SER A 113 2.50 -9.59 3.79
C SER A 113 2.90 -10.36 2.53
N ILE A 114 3.83 -11.32 2.63
CA ILE A 114 4.34 -12.07 1.47
C ILE A 114 3.23 -12.78 0.68
N PRO A 115 2.29 -13.53 1.29
CA PRO A 115 1.18 -14.16 0.56
C PRO A 115 0.38 -13.17 -0.28
N ILE A 116 0.07 -11.99 0.29
CA ILE A 116 -0.67 -10.94 -0.42
C ILE A 116 0.10 -10.45 -1.64
N TYR A 117 1.41 -10.25 -1.52
CA TYR A 117 2.29 -9.85 -2.60
C TYR A 117 2.53 -10.95 -3.65
N LEU A 118 2.29 -12.21 -3.29
CA LEU A 118 2.22 -13.35 -4.22
C LEU A 118 0.84 -13.48 -4.89
N SER A 119 -0.13 -12.64 -4.53
CA SER A 119 -1.53 -12.67 -5.00
C SER A 119 -2.43 -13.75 -4.36
N ASP A 120 -2.02 -14.32 -3.22
CA ASP A 120 -2.89 -15.11 -2.36
C ASP A 120 -3.57 -14.20 -1.34
N ILE A 121 -4.79 -13.77 -1.66
CA ILE A 121 -5.54 -12.77 -0.90
C ILE A 121 -6.81 -13.41 -0.33
N THR A 122 -6.80 -13.59 0.98
CA THR A 122 -7.95 -14.11 1.76
C THR A 122 -8.24 -13.19 2.94
N THR A 123 -9.46 -13.29 3.49
CA THR A 123 -9.83 -12.59 4.72
C THR A 123 -8.85 -12.88 5.85
N THR A 124 -8.41 -14.14 5.99
CA THR A 124 -7.49 -14.57 7.04
C THR A 124 -6.09 -13.97 6.85
N PHE A 125 -5.55 -13.97 5.63
CA PHE A 125 -4.23 -13.38 5.38
C PHE A 125 -4.24 -11.86 5.59
N LEU A 126 -5.29 -11.17 5.15
CA LEU A 126 -5.42 -9.73 5.41
C LEU A 126 -5.55 -9.43 6.91
N GLN A 127 -6.30 -10.24 7.67
CA GLN A 127 -6.37 -10.07 9.12
C GLN A 127 -5.01 -10.24 9.78
N LEU A 128 -4.23 -11.26 9.38
CA LEU A 128 -2.88 -11.46 9.91
C LEU A 128 -1.96 -10.26 9.60
N VAL A 129 -2.00 -9.73 8.37
CA VAL A 129 -1.27 -8.50 8.01
C VAL A 129 -1.72 -7.34 8.89
N MET A 130 -3.02 -7.14 9.10
CA MET A 130 -3.52 -6.06 9.94
C MET A 130 -3.08 -6.20 11.41
N HIS A 131 -3.09 -7.42 11.96
CA HIS A 131 -2.65 -7.67 13.33
C HIS A 131 -1.15 -7.41 13.50
N THR A 132 -0.32 -7.88 12.57
CA THR A 132 1.13 -7.64 12.62
C THR A 132 1.51 -6.18 12.34
N TYR A 133 0.80 -5.53 11.42
CA TYR A 133 0.92 -4.09 11.12
C TYR A 133 0.60 -3.24 12.35
N ARG A 134 -0.53 -3.51 13.01
CA ARG A 134 -0.91 -2.82 14.25
C ARG A 134 0.11 -3.06 15.36
N ALA A 135 0.52 -4.31 15.56
CA ALA A 135 1.50 -4.65 16.61
C ALA A 135 2.86 -3.96 16.39
N TYR A 136 3.31 -3.84 15.14
CA TYR A 136 4.51 -3.09 14.79
C TYR A 136 4.39 -1.60 15.14
N LEU A 137 3.28 -0.96 14.75
CA LEU A 137 3.03 0.45 15.05
C LEU A 137 2.89 0.72 16.56
N GLU A 138 2.22 -0.17 17.30
CA GLU A 138 2.10 -0.07 18.76
C GLU A 138 3.47 -0.20 19.43
N ARG A 139 4.30 -1.15 18.99
CA ARG A 139 5.67 -1.31 19.50
C ARG A 139 6.53 -0.08 19.19
N LEU A 140 6.43 0.47 17.98
CA LEU A 140 7.12 1.68 17.56
C LEU A 140 6.77 2.87 18.46
N ALA A 141 5.48 3.15 18.61
CA ALA A 141 5.00 4.27 19.42
C ALA A 141 5.43 4.12 20.89
N ASN A 142 5.31 2.92 21.45
CA ASN A 142 5.70 2.67 22.85
C ASN A 142 7.21 2.79 23.06
N LEU A 143 8.02 2.27 22.14
CA LEU A 143 9.48 2.40 22.20
C LEU A 143 9.89 3.88 22.19
N HIS A 144 9.35 4.68 21.26
CA HIS A 144 9.67 6.10 21.20
C HIS A 144 9.17 6.87 22.43
N LYS A 145 7.97 6.58 22.94
CA LYS A 145 7.46 7.20 24.19
C LYS A 145 8.38 6.91 25.37
N HIS A 146 8.84 5.66 25.51
CA HIS A 146 9.78 5.25 26.54
C HIS A 146 11.11 6.02 26.43
N ASN A 147 11.71 6.02 25.24
CA ASN A 147 12.97 6.72 25.00
C ASN A 147 12.84 8.24 25.24
N MET A 148 11.71 8.86 24.88
CA MET A 148 11.45 10.27 25.21
C MET A 148 11.32 10.52 26.72
N MET A 149 10.72 9.60 27.47
CA MET A 149 10.65 9.70 28.94
C MET A 149 12.05 9.57 29.57
N ALA A 150 12.87 8.64 29.09
CA ALA A 150 14.25 8.46 29.52
C ALA A 150 15.09 9.74 29.29
N ILE A 151 15.00 10.35 28.10
CA ILE A 151 15.67 11.62 27.78
C ILE A 151 15.23 12.74 28.73
N ARG A 152 13.92 12.86 29.01
CA ARG A 152 13.42 13.86 29.97
C ARG A 152 13.95 13.60 31.38
N SER A 153 14.00 12.34 31.81
CA SER A 153 14.55 11.95 33.10
C SER A 153 16.04 12.33 33.22
N GLU A 154 16.85 12.03 32.21
CA GLU A 154 18.28 12.37 32.19
C GLU A 154 18.52 13.89 32.22
N VAL A 155 17.75 14.66 31.43
CA VAL A 155 17.79 16.13 31.48
C VAL A 155 17.43 16.64 32.88
N LEU A 156 16.46 16.03 33.55
CA LEU A 156 16.08 16.39 34.92
C LEU A 156 17.13 15.98 35.95
N LYS A 157 17.85 14.87 35.78
CA LYS A 157 18.99 14.49 36.63
C LYS A 157 20.17 15.47 36.51
N ASN A 158 20.37 16.04 35.32
CA ASN A 158 21.39 17.05 35.05
C ASN A 158 21.02 18.46 35.54
N VAL A 159 19.77 18.68 35.96
CA VAL A 159 19.39 19.81 36.80
C VAL A 159 19.55 19.34 38.24
N ASN A 160 20.32 20.06 39.06
CA ASN A 160 20.73 19.64 40.40
C ASN A 160 19.53 19.15 41.27
N MET A 161 19.30 17.84 41.32
CA MET A 161 18.25 17.15 42.08
C MET A 161 18.93 16.31 43.17
N SER A 162 19.65 16.96 44.09
CA SER A 162 20.53 16.34 45.09
C SER A 162 19.81 15.54 46.20
N GLY A 163 18.81 14.71 45.86
CA GLY A 163 18.07 13.94 46.85
C GLY A 163 17.20 12.78 46.35
N ILE A 164 17.31 12.34 45.08
CA ILE A 164 16.52 11.19 44.61
C ILE A 164 17.46 10.21 43.88
N ASP A 165 17.73 9.07 44.53
CA ASP A 165 18.34 7.91 43.88
C ASP A 165 17.33 7.32 42.89
N VAL A 166 17.73 7.24 41.63
CA VAL A 166 16.97 6.57 40.57
C VAL A 166 17.91 5.57 39.93
N ASP A 167 17.67 4.28 40.18
CA ASP A 167 18.38 3.15 39.59
C ASP A 167 18.24 3.19 38.05
N ASP A 168 19.39 3.28 37.37
CA ASP A 168 19.52 3.29 35.92
C ASP A 168 19.90 1.87 35.42
N GLU A 169 18.91 0.97 35.36
CA GLU A 169 19.02 -0.27 34.59
C GLU A 169 18.02 -0.22 33.43
N ASP A 170 18.38 0.50 32.35
CA ASP A 170 17.92 0.27 30.96
C ASP A 170 18.54 1.34 30.05
N THR A 171 19.84 1.21 29.75
CA THR A 171 20.52 2.04 28.74
C THR A 171 20.90 1.22 27.52
N GLU A 172 19.88 0.73 26.80
CA GLU A 172 20.06 0.45 25.38
C GLU A 172 19.81 1.75 24.59
N ASP A 173 20.89 2.22 23.98
CA ASP A 173 20.97 3.13 22.84
C ASP A 173 21.24 4.63 23.09
N SER A 174 22.52 4.99 23.07
CA SER A 174 23.08 6.34 23.07
C SER A 174 22.94 7.04 21.71
N HIS A 175 21.71 7.18 21.21
CA HIS A 175 21.38 8.05 20.08
C HIS A 175 20.25 9.02 20.45
N VAL A 176 20.53 9.92 21.40
CA VAL A 176 19.72 11.11 21.73
C VAL A 176 19.80 12.15 20.60
N LYS A 177 19.42 11.78 19.37
CA LYS A 177 19.39 12.69 18.21
C LYS A 177 18.16 12.42 17.35
N ASP A 178 17.02 12.93 17.84
CA ASP A 178 15.94 13.62 17.10
C ASP A 178 14.56 13.37 17.73
N THR A 179 14.30 14.02 18.87
CA THR A 179 13.01 14.00 19.58
C THR A 179 11.84 14.40 18.68
N GLU A 180 12.06 15.29 17.70
CA GLU A 180 11.02 15.71 16.76
C GLU A 180 10.65 14.58 15.82
N SER A 181 11.64 13.86 15.29
CA SER A 181 11.37 12.68 14.45
C SER A 181 10.65 11.57 15.20
N MET A 182 11.07 11.27 16.44
CA MET A 182 10.36 10.31 17.29
C MET A 182 8.91 10.72 17.51
N LYS A 183 8.65 12.00 17.79
CA LYS A 183 7.30 12.54 17.97
C LYS A 183 6.48 12.42 16.69
N THR A 184 7.06 12.72 15.52
CA THR A 184 6.39 12.55 14.23
C THR A 184 6.07 11.07 13.96
N GLU A 185 6.98 10.14 14.23
CA GLU A 185 6.72 8.70 14.06
C GLU A 185 5.64 8.19 15.02
N ILE A 186 5.60 8.67 16.28
CA ILE A 186 4.51 8.39 17.22
C ILE A 186 3.17 8.85 16.65
N GLN A 187 3.08 10.11 16.20
CA GLN A 187 1.83 10.69 15.69
C GLN A 187 1.33 9.95 14.44
N ILE A 188 2.24 9.61 13.52
CA ILE A 188 1.89 8.82 12.34
C ILE A 188 1.42 7.42 12.75
N ALA A 189 2.13 6.76 13.67
CA ALA A 189 1.78 5.42 14.12
C ALA A 189 0.40 5.39 14.79
N GLU A 190 0.11 6.32 15.70
CA GLU A 190 -1.18 6.44 16.39
C GLU A 190 -2.33 6.66 15.40
N ALA A 191 -2.19 7.59 14.46
CA ALA A 191 -3.21 7.84 13.46
C ALA A 191 -3.50 6.64 12.53
N LEU A 192 -2.49 5.79 12.28
CA LEU A 192 -2.65 4.56 11.53
C LEU A 192 -3.28 3.44 12.37
N ILE A 193 -2.96 3.36 13.67
CA ILE A 193 -3.56 2.41 14.62
C ILE A 193 -5.06 2.65 14.76
N ASP A 194 -5.49 3.91 14.88
CA ASP A 194 -6.91 4.28 15.04
C ASP A 194 -7.79 3.75 13.90
N ASN A 195 -7.20 3.61 12.70
CA ASN A 195 -7.89 3.10 11.53
C ASN A 195 -7.88 1.56 11.41
N CYS A 196 -7.00 0.86 12.13
CA CYS A 196 -6.81 -0.58 11.97
C CYS A 196 -8.07 -1.39 12.29
N GLU A 197 -8.78 -1.08 13.38
CA GLU A 197 -10.00 -1.81 13.74
C GLU A 197 -11.11 -1.62 12.68
N THR A 198 -11.27 -0.39 12.19
CA THR A 198 -12.22 -0.09 11.10
C THR A 198 -11.89 -0.89 9.83
N ILE A 199 -10.61 -1.02 9.48
CA ILE A 199 -10.16 -1.80 8.33
C ILE A 199 -10.43 -3.30 8.56
N ILE A 200 -10.11 -3.84 9.74
CA ILE A 200 -10.37 -5.24 10.09
C ILE A 200 -11.88 -5.56 9.97
N GLN A 201 -12.75 -4.69 10.50
CA GLN A 201 -14.19 -4.87 10.39
C GLN A 201 -14.68 -4.80 8.93
N ARG A 202 -14.13 -3.89 8.11
CA ARG A 202 -14.43 -3.85 6.67
C ARG A 202 -13.99 -5.12 5.95
N VAL A 203 -12.80 -5.64 6.25
CA VAL A 203 -12.31 -6.92 5.68
C VAL A 203 -13.27 -8.05 6.06
N LYS A 204 -13.69 -8.14 7.33
CA LYS A 204 -14.65 -9.16 7.80
C LYS A 204 -16.01 -9.08 7.12
N THR A 205 -16.53 -7.87 6.93
CA THR A 205 -17.93 -7.67 6.48
C THR A 205 -18.08 -7.49 4.97
N LYS A 206 -17.06 -6.99 4.27
CA LYS A 206 -17.14 -6.62 2.84
C LYS A 206 -16.35 -7.53 1.91
N MET A 207 -15.40 -8.32 2.43
CA MET A 207 -14.68 -9.29 1.61
C MET A 207 -15.46 -10.60 1.59
N THR A 208 -16.06 -10.90 0.45
CA THR A 208 -16.92 -12.08 0.25
C THR A 208 -16.28 -13.14 -0.62
N SER A 209 -15.10 -12.86 -1.20
CA SER A 209 -14.39 -13.77 -2.07
C SER A 209 -12.90 -13.80 -1.77
N THR A 210 -12.27 -14.93 -2.08
CA THR A 210 -10.82 -15.12 -2.03
C THR A 210 -10.24 -15.09 -3.44
N LEU A 211 -9.01 -14.62 -3.55
CA LEU A 211 -8.21 -14.63 -4.77
C LEU A 211 -6.97 -15.48 -4.51
N SER A 212 -6.73 -16.51 -5.31
CA SER A 212 -5.46 -17.25 -5.25
C SER A 212 -4.49 -16.82 -6.34
N HIS A 213 -3.21 -17.05 -6.09
CA HIS A 213 -2.16 -16.86 -7.08
C HIS A 213 -2.43 -17.68 -8.34
N GLU A 214 -2.89 -18.93 -8.19
CA GLU A 214 -3.21 -19.84 -9.29
C GLU A 214 -4.31 -19.29 -10.21
N GLU A 215 -5.37 -18.68 -9.65
CA GLU A 215 -6.43 -18.04 -10.44
C GLU A 215 -5.88 -16.92 -11.33
N ILE A 216 -4.91 -16.17 -10.80
CA ILE A 216 -4.24 -15.08 -11.50
C ILE A 216 -3.24 -15.61 -12.54
N GLU A 217 -2.51 -16.69 -12.23
CA GLU A 217 -1.63 -17.35 -13.20
C GLU A 217 -2.42 -17.97 -14.35
N GLU A 218 -3.60 -18.53 -14.10
CA GLU A 218 -4.47 -19.06 -15.15
C GLU A 218 -4.87 -17.97 -16.15
N LEU A 219 -5.16 -16.76 -15.66
CA LEU A 219 -5.50 -15.62 -16.53
C LEU A 219 -4.32 -15.10 -17.35
N THR A 220 -3.09 -15.24 -16.85
CA THR A 220 -1.90 -14.58 -17.44
C THR A 220 -1.01 -15.55 -18.24
N SER A 221 -1.01 -16.84 -17.92
CA SER A 221 -0.27 -17.88 -18.63
C SER A 221 -0.79 -18.11 -20.07
N LYS A 222 -2.09 -17.87 -20.30
CA LYS A 222 -2.70 -17.98 -21.64
C LYS A 222 -2.26 -16.86 -22.60
N GLU A 223 -1.74 -15.74 -22.09
CA GLU A 223 -1.09 -14.68 -22.86
C GLU A 223 0.27 -15.11 -23.43
N LYS A 224 0.94 -16.10 -22.81
CA LYS A 224 2.17 -16.72 -23.36
C LYS A 224 1.87 -17.77 -24.43
N ALA A 225 0.74 -18.47 -24.32
CA ALA A 225 0.34 -19.51 -25.27
C ALA A 225 -0.08 -18.95 -26.65
N SER A 226 -0.59 -17.72 -26.72
CA SER A 226 -0.94 -17.05 -27.99
C SER A 226 0.28 -16.72 -28.87
N SER A 227 1.51 -16.86 -28.34
CA SER A 227 2.76 -16.72 -29.10
C SER A 227 3.34 -18.06 -29.62
N SER A 228 2.68 -19.20 -29.35
CA SER A 228 3.15 -20.52 -29.76
C SER A 228 2.41 -21.03 -30.99
N PHE A 229 3.14 -21.12 -32.10
CA PHE A 229 2.72 -21.46 -33.46
C PHE A 229 2.31 -22.93 -33.69
N PHE A 230 1.82 -23.66 -32.68
CA PHE A 230 1.40 -25.06 -32.83
C PHE A 230 -0.08 -25.27 -32.51
N SER A 231 -0.78 -25.69 -33.56
CA SER A 231 -2.20 -26.04 -33.64
C SER A 231 -2.65 -27.06 -32.58
N GLY A 232 -3.61 -26.66 -31.76
CA GLY A 232 -4.49 -27.48 -30.95
C GLY A 232 -5.61 -26.57 -30.46
N GLU A 233 -6.88 -26.95 -30.63
CA GLU A 233 -8.05 -26.11 -30.37
C GLU A 233 -7.88 -25.23 -29.13
N SER A 234 -7.76 -23.92 -29.35
CA SER A 234 -7.81 -22.96 -28.25
C SER A 234 -9.18 -23.10 -27.62
N GLU A 235 -9.26 -23.66 -26.40
CA GLU A 235 -10.45 -23.60 -25.58
C GLU A 235 -10.95 -22.16 -25.60
N LYS A 236 -12.13 -21.93 -26.21
CA LYS A 236 -12.74 -20.61 -26.24
C LYS A 236 -12.85 -20.12 -24.80
N GLU A 237 -12.35 -18.91 -24.57
CA GLU A 237 -12.39 -18.26 -23.26
C GLU A 237 -13.78 -18.37 -22.65
N ASN A 238 -13.88 -18.77 -21.39
CA ASN A 238 -15.13 -18.67 -20.65
C ASN A 238 -15.19 -17.26 -20.04
N PRO A 239 -15.88 -16.29 -20.69
CA PRO A 239 -15.92 -14.91 -20.21
C PRO A 239 -16.48 -14.80 -18.79
N ASN A 240 -17.31 -15.77 -18.35
CA ASN A 240 -17.85 -15.78 -17.00
C ASN A 240 -16.76 -16.05 -15.95
N LYS A 241 -15.80 -16.94 -16.24
CA LYS A 241 -14.69 -17.25 -15.32
C LYS A 241 -13.72 -16.08 -15.21
N GLN A 242 -13.40 -15.44 -16.33
CA GLN A 242 -12.55 -14.26 -16.36
C GLN A 242 -13.18 -13.09 -15.59
N ASN A 243 -14.46 -12.78 -15.86
CA ASN A 243 -15.18 -11.72 -15.15
C ASN A 243 -15.29 -11.99 -13.64
N MET A 244 -15.42 -13.25 -13.24
CA MET A 244 -15.41 -13.65 -11.83
C MET A 244 -14.06 -13.32 -11.17
N ILE A 245 -12.94 -13.75 -11.76
CA ILE A 245 -11.61 -13.52 -11.19
C ILE A 245 -11.26 -12.01 -11.19
N ILE A 246 -11.62 -11.28 -12.25
CA ILE A 246 -11.51 -9.81 -12.26
C ILE A 246 -12.28 -9.23 -11.06
N SER A 247 -13.53 -9.65 -10.85
CA SER A 247 -14.38 -9.17 -9.73
C SER A 247 -13.79 -9.49 -8.35
N LYS A 248 -13.12 -10.65 -8.20
CA LYS A 248 -12.37 -10.99 -6.99
C LYS A 248 -11.18 -10.05 -6.78
N ALA A 249 -10.38 -9.81 -7.83
CA ALA A 249 -9.22 -8.93 -7.77
C ALA A 249 -9.61 -7.46 -7.50
N VAL A 250 -10.73 -7.01 -8.07
CA VAL A 250 -11.40 -5.74 -7.72
C VAL A 250 -11.64 -5.63 -6.22
N GLN A 251 -12.32 -6.62 -5.63
CA GLN A 251 -12.67 -6.61 -4.21
C GLN A 251 -11.41 -6.65 -3.34
N ALA A 252 -10.40 -7.42 -3.76
CA ALA A 252 -9.10 -7.47 -3.09
C ALA A 252 -8.42 -6.10 -3.08
N ILE A 253 -8.31 -5.41 -4.22
CA ILE A 253 -7.70 -4.08 -4.31
C ILE A 253 -8.41 -3.06 -3.39
N GLU A 254 -9.73 -3.13 -3.29
CA GLU A 254 -10.50 -2.26 -2.39
C GLU A 254 -10.12 -2.42 -0.91
N MET A 255 -9.68 -3.62 -0.51
CA MET A 255 -9.12 -3.88 0.82
C MET A 255 -7.65 -3.45 0.91
N LEU A 256 -6.83 -3.82 -0.07
CA LEU A 256 -5.38 -3.51 -0.07
C LEU A 256 -5.10 -2.01 -0.01
N LYS A 257 -5.85 -1.20 -0.74
CA LYS A 257 -5.64 0.26 -0.79
C LYS A 257 -5.81 0.96 0.55
N GLN A 258 -6.44 0.33 1.54
CA GLN A 258 -6.65 0.93 2.87
C GLN A 258 -5.37 0.91 3.72
N VAL A 259 -4.37 0.10 3.35
CA VAL A 259 -3.16 -0.11 4.16
C VAL A 259 -1.95 0.37 3.36
N PRO A 260 -1.21 1.40 3.81
CA PRO A 260 -0.05 1.92 3.10
C PRO A 260 0.96 0.83 2.71
N LEU A 261 1.22 -0.14 3.60
CA LEU A 261 2.10 -1.28 3.34
C LEU A 261 1.68 -2.13 2.13
N LEU A 262 0.39 -2.17 1.77
CA LEU A 262 -0.16 -3.04 0.73
C LEU A 262 -0.49 -2.31 -0.58
N HIS A 263 -0.24 -0.99 -0.66
CA HIS A 263 -0.48 -0.21 -1.87
C HIS A 263 0.26 -0.80 -3.08
N GLY A 264 1.50 -1.25 -2.88
CA GLY A 264 2.32 -1.86 -3.92
C GLY A 264 1.71 -3.15 -4.48
N ALA A 265 1.24 -4.05 -3.63
CA ALA A 265 0.54 -5.26 -4.06
C ALA A 265 -0.74 -4.93 -4.84
N GLY A 266 -1.50 -3.92 -4.39
CA GLY A 266 -2.69 -3.45 -5.11
C GLY A 266 -2.36 -2.90 -6.50
N LEU A 267 -1.27 -2.14 -6.63
CA LEU A 267 -0.83 -1.60 -7.92
C LEU A 267 -0.37 -2.70 -8.86
N ASP A 268 0.40 -3.66 -8.33
CA ASP A 268 0.90 -4.80 -9.12
C ASP A 268 -0.29 -5.65 -9.63
N LEU A 269 -1.31 -5.86 -8.81
CA LEU A 269 -2.55 -6.55 -9.20
C LEU A 269 -3.37 -5.75 -10.23
N ALA A 270 -3.52 -4.43 -10.05
CA ALA A 270 -4.22 -3.57 -11.02
C ALA A 270 -3.50 -3.58 -12.39
N GLN A 271 -2.18 -3.49 -12.40
CA GLN A 271 -1.38 -3.58 -13.63
C GLN A 271 -1.55 -4.93 -14.31
N LEU A 272 -1.63 -6.02 -13.54
CA LEU A 272 -1.84 -7.35 -14.08
C LEU A 272 -3.21 -7.48 -14.75
N LEU A 273 -4.27 -6.96 -14.12
CA LEU A 273 -5.60 -6.88 -14.72
C LEU A 273 -5.61 -6.07 -16.03
N GLY A 274 -4.85 -4.98 -16.09
CA GLY A 274 -4.74 -4.16 -17.30
C GLY A 274 -3.98 -4.81 -18.46
N ARG A 275 -3.18 -5.86 -18.20
CA ARG A 275 -2.54 -6.66 -19.26
C ARG A 275 -3.50 -7.66 -19.88
N ILE A 276 -4.37 -8.25 -19.05
CA ILE A 276 -5.37 -9.23 -19.49
C ILE A 276 -6.33 -8.62 -20.51
N ASP A 277 -6.81 -7.40 -20.28
CA ASP A 277 -7.57 -6.64 -21.28
C ASP A 277 -7.29 -5.13 -21.13
N ASN A 278 -6.60 -4.59 -22.13
CA ASN A 278 -6.19 -3.18 -22.18
C ASN A 278 -7.32 -2.21 -22.53
N LYS A 279 -8.51 -2.70 -22.88
CA LYS A 279 -9.71 -1.89 -23.14
C LYS A 279 -10.51 -1.64 -21.88
N LEU A 280 -10.20 -2.34 -20.78
CA LEU A 280 -10.90 -2.15 -19.51
C LEU A 280 -10.46 -0.83 -18.86
N THR A 281 -11.45 -0.02 -18.50
CA THR A 281 -11.25 1.18 -17.68
C THR A 281 -10.95 0.83 -16.22
N TYR A 282 -11.51 -0.27 -15.73
CA TYR A 282 -11.50 -0.61 -14.30
C TYR A 282 -10.08 -0.78 -13.69
N PRO A 283 -9.11 -1.45 -14.34
CA PRO A 283 -7.74 -1.52 -13.83
C PRO A 283 -7.10 -0.13 -13.61
N LEU A 284 -7.37 0.81 -14.51
CA LEU A 284 -6.88 2.19 -14.42
C LEU A 284 -7.61 2.98 -13.32
N VAL A 285 -8.90 2.73 -13.12
CA VAL A 285 -9.64 3.28 -11.96
C VAL A 285 -9.05 2.76 -10.64
N MET A 286 -8.69 1.47 -10.57
CA MET A 286 -8.06 0.90 -9.38
C MET A 286 -6.70 1.52 -9.09
N GLU A 287 -5.87 1.68 -10.12
CA GLU A 287 -4.60 2.41 -10.01
C GLU A 287 -4.84 3.82 -9.45
N GLY A 288 -5.79 4.56 -10.02
CA GLY A 288 -6.19 5.89 -9.54
C GLY A 288 -6.63 5.91 -8.07
N ARG A 289 -7.46 4.95 -7.65
CA ARG A 289 -7.92 4.81 -6.26
C ARG A 289 -6.78 4.52 -5.29
N ILE A 290 -5.81 3.69 -5.67
CA ILE A 290 -4.64 3.40 -4.82
C ILE A 290 -3.76 4.64 -4.72
N GLN A 291 -3.49 5.33 -5.83
CA GLN A 291 -2.69 6.57 -5.81
C GLN A 291 -3.36 7.66 -4.97
N MET A 292 -4.69 7.74 -4.97
CA MET A 292 -5.43 8.64 -4.07
C MET A 292 -5.28 8.28 -2.59
N GLN A 293 -5.17 7.00 -2.24
CA GLN A 293 -4.89 6.59 -0.86
C GLN A 293 -3.43 6.87 -0.48
N ALA A 294 -2.49 6.66 -1.41
CA ALA A 294 -1.09 7.04 -1.22
C ALA A 294 -0.97 8.57 -1.00
N LEU A 295 -1.73 9.38 -1.72
CA LEU A 295 -1.77 10.83 -1.54
C LEU A 295 -2.33 11.23 -0.17
N LYS A 296 -3.42 10.61 0.27
CA LYS A 296 -3.98 10.83 1.62
C LYS A 296 -3.00 10.45 2.71
N TYR A 297 -2.21 9.40 2.50
CA TYR A 297 -1.14 9.04 3.42
C TYR A 297 -0.03 10.11 3.49
N GLN A 298 0.34 10.73 2.36
CA GLN A 298 1.28 11.86 2.40
C GLN A 298 0.69 13.07 3.14
N LEU A 299 -0.60 13.36 2.97
CA LEU A 299 -1.28 14.42 3.71
C LEU A 299 -1.26 14.13 5.22
N LEU A 300 -1.59 12.90 5.63
CA LEU A 300 -1.52 12.48 7.03
C LEU A 300 -0.11 12.69 7.60
N ARG A 301 0.94 12.30 6.87
CA ARG A 301 2.33 12.53 7.30
C ARG A 301 2.61 14.01 7.55
N ILE A 302 2.16 14.90 6.66
CA ILE A 302 2.32 16.36 6.81
C ILE A 302 1.60 16.86 8.07
N GLU A 303 0.37 16.39 8.30
CA GLU A 303 -0.44 16.73 9.48
C GLU A 303 0.22 16.26 10.79
N CYS A 304 0.96 15.14 10.76
CA CYS A 304 1.77 14.62 11.86
C CYS A 304 3.18 15.26 11.96
N GLY A 305 3.46 16.33 11.21
CA GLY A 305 4.71 17.09 11.32
C GLY A 305 5.81 16.71 10.32
N ASP A 306 5.62 15.71 9.47
CA ASP A 306 6.58 15.35 8.42
C ASP A 306 6.47 16.28 7.21
N ARG A 307 7.16 17.42 7.29
CA ARG A 307 7.14 18.43 6.22
C ARG A 307 7.70 17.93 4.89
N ARG A 308 8.59 16.92 4.91
CA ARG A 308 9.21 16.38 3.68
C ARG A 308 8.21 15.59 2.83
N ALA A 309 7.16 15.03 3.45
CA ALA A 309 6.07 14.38 2.72
C ALA A 309 5.35 15.32 1.73
N ARG A 310 5.44 16.65 1.92
CA ARG A 310 4.92 17.65 0.96
C ARG A 310 5.56 17.50 -0.43
N GLU A 311 6.83 17.12 -0.52
CA GLU A 311 7.52 16.93 -1.80
C GLU A 311 6.91 15.81 -2.64
N ASN A 312 6.20 14.87 -2.00
CA ASN A 312 5.53 13.75 -2.66
C ASN A 312 4.10 14.04 -3.08
N MET A 313 3.46 15.08 -2.54
CA MET A 313 2.05 15.38 -2.80
C MET A 313 1.77 15.54 -4.30
N ALA A 314 2.51 16.43 -4.97
CA ALA A 314 2.32 16.66 -6.41
C ALA A 314 2.70 15.45 -7.28
N PRO A 315 3.86 14.77 -7.09
CA PRO A 315 4.19 13.54 -7.81
C PRO A 315 3.12 12.45 -7.69
N VAL A 316 2.63 12.16 -6.48
CA VAL A 316 1.63 11.12 -6.24
C VAL A 316 0.27 11.52 -6.80
N TYR A 317 -0.13 12.78 -6.65
CA TYR A 317 -1.35 13.30 -7.29
C TYR A 317 -1.30 13.14 -8.81
N ASN A 318 -0.15 13.44 -9.43
CA ASN A 318 0.03 13.29 -10.87
C ASN A 318 -0.07 11.83 -11.32
N LEU A 319 0.37 10.85 -10.52
CA LEU A 319 0.14 9.44 -10.81
C LEU A 319 -1.36 9.11 -10.87
N ALA A 320 -2.14 9.60 -9.91
CA ALA A 320 -3.60 9.45 -9.93
C ALA A 320 -4.21 10.11 -11.17
N VAL A 321 -3.82 11.35 -11.49
CA VAL A 321 -4.30 12.07 -12.70
C VAL A 321 -3.98 11.29 -13.97
N VAL A 322 -2.77 10.72 -14.09
CA VAL A 322 -2.38 9.93 -15.25
C VAL A 322 -3.26 8.68 -15.38
N ALA A 323 -3.49 7.94 -14.29
CA ALA A 323 -4.33 6.75 -14.29
C ALA A 323 -5.77 7.08 -14.73
N TYR A 324 -6.40 8.06 -14.11
CA TYR A 324 -7.77 8.46 -14.48
C TYR A 324 -7.85 9.09 -15.87
N ARG A 325 -6.85 9.85 -16.33
CA ARG A 325 -6.82 10.36 -17.72
C ARG A 325 -6.72 9.24 -18.74
N LYS A 326 -5.95 8.18 -18.46
CA LYS A 326 -5.92 6.99 -19.31
C LYS A 326 -7.28 6.31 -19.33
N ALA A 327 -7.95 6.18 -18.18
CA ALA A 327 -9.29 5.61 -18.10
C ALA A 327 -10.31 6.43 -18.90
N LEU A 328 -10.27 7.76 -18.78
CA LEU A 328 -11.15 8.67 -19.51
C LEU A 328 -11.00 8.57 -21.04
N LYS A 329 -9.81 8.26 -21.55
CA LYS A 329 -9.61 8.06 -22.99
C LYS A 329 -10.34 6.82 -23.53
N LEU A 330 -10.69 5.88 -22.66
CA LEU A 330 -11.44 4.68 -22.99
C LEU A 330 -12.95 4.84 -22.76
N THR A 331 -13.38 5.98 -22.20
CA THR A 331 -14.78 6.28 -21.87
C THR A 331 -15.39 7.26 -22.87
N SER A 332 -16.60 6.96 -23.35
CA SER A 332 -17.37 7.91 -24.17
C SER A 332 -17.95 9.02 -23.31
N LYS A 333 -17.65 10.28 -23.64
CA LYS A 333 -18.24 11.45 -22.97
C LYS A 333 -19.58 11.89 -23.57
N THR A 334 -19.84 11.52 -24.82
CA THR A 334 -21.08 11.89 -25.53
C THR A 334 -22.18 10.85 -25.32
N THR A 335 -21.80 9.59 -25.12
CA THR A 335 -22.71 8.46 -24.88
C THR A 335 -22.21 7.58 -23.72
N PRO A 336 -22.03 8.16 -22.52
CA PRO A 336 -21.54 7.43 -21.36
C PRO A 336 -22.51 6.32 -20.91
N LYS A 337 -21.98 5.20 -20.41
CA LYS A 337 -22.75 4.09 -19.84
C LYS A 337 -22.67 4.12 -18.32
N LYS A 338 -23.57 3.38 -17.64
CA LYS A 338 -23.52 3.23 -16.17
C LYS A 338 -22.17 2.69 -15.67
N SER A 339 -21.53 1.81 -16.43
CA SER A 339 -20.19 1.28 -16.12
C SER A 339 -19.08 2.33 -16.16
N ASP A 340 -19.31 3.45 -16.84
CA ASP A 340 -18.35 4.56 -16.95
C ASP A 340 -18.44 5.54 -15.77
N LEU A 341 -19.52 5.49 -14.98
CA LEU A 341 -19.76 6.39 -13.85
C LEU A 341 -18.57 6.45 -12.87
N PRO A 342 -17.92 5.34 -12.46
CA PRO A 342 -16.74 5.42 -11.60
C PRO A 342 -15.59 6.24 -12.19
N VAL A 343 -15.31 6.07 -13.50
CA VAL A 343 -14.27 6.85 -14.18
C VAL A 343 -14.61 8.33 -14.16
N LEU A 344 -15.83 8.66 -14.56
CA LEU A 344 -16.27 10.03 -14.77
C LEU A 344 -16.34 10.82 -13.46
N THR A 345 -16.91 10.22 -12.42
CA THR A 345 -17.17 10.85 -11.13
C THR A 345 -15.93 10.90 -10.25
N GLU A 346 -15.09 9.86 -10.26
CA GLU A 346 -13.85 9.86 -9.48
C GLU A 346 -12.81 10.82 -10.07
N PHE A 347 -12.77 10.98 -11.39
CA PHE A 347 -11.94 12.03 -11.97
C PHE A 347 -12.41 13.42 -11.51
N GLY A 348 -13.72 13.70 -11.50
CA GLY A 348 -14.23 14.96 -10.95
C GLY A 348 -13.87 15.18 -9.47
N ASN A 349 -13.96 14.13 -8.65
CA ASN A 349 -13.53 14.19 -7.25
C ASN A 349 -12.01 14.43 -7.12
N LEU A 350 -11.20 13.81 -7.97
CA LEU A 350 -9.75 14.04 -8.03
C LEU A 350 -9.41 15.49 -8.36
N THR A 351 -10.10 16.10 -9.33
CA THR A 351 -9.84 17.49 -9.72
C THR A 351 -10.30 18.46 -8.63
N HIS A 352 -11.42 18.15 -7.95
CA HIS A 352 -11.85 18.89 -6.77
C HIS A 352 -10.79 18.82 -5.65
N TYR A 353 -10.28 17.63 -5.35
CA TYR A 353 -9.21 17.45 -4.36
C TYR A 353 -7.95 18.24 -4.76
N GLY A 354 -7.58 18.19 -6.05
CA GLY A 354 -6.47 18.96 -6.62
C GLY A 354 -6.58 20.45 -6.36
N PHE A 355 -7.78 21.01 -6.54
CA PHE A 355 -8.06 22.41 -6.29
C PHE A 355 -7.94 22.78 -4.80
N ILE A 356 -8.54 21.98 -3.91
CA ILE A 356 -8.55 22.25 -2.46
C ILE A 356 -7.12 22.24 -1.91
N HIS A 357 -6.28 21.32 -2.38
CA HIS A 357 -4.91 21.16 -1.88
C HIS A 357 -3.84 21.80 -2.79
N ARG A 358 -4.23 22.71 -3.70
CA ARG A 358 -3.33 23.29 -4.71
C ARG A 358 -2.10 23.99 -4.13
N ASP A 359 -2.25 24.68 -3.00
CA ASP A 359 -1.15 25.41 -2.35
C ASP A 359 -0.12 24.45 -1.74
N LEU A 360 -0.59 23.35 -1.16
CA LEU A 360 0.27 22.28 -0.66
C LEU A 360 1.06 21.64 -1.80
N MET A 361 0.41 21.41 -2.94
CA MET A 361 1.02 20.83 -4.14
C MET A 361 1.79 21.83 -5.01
N ARG A 362 1.71 23.13 -4.71
CA ARG A 362 2.31 24.24 -5.49
C ARG A 362 1.89 24.22 -6.96
N PHE A 363 0.61 23.94 -7.22
CA PHE A 363 0.08 24.03 -8.59
C PHE A 363 -0.16 25.48 -8.99
N THR A 364 0.07 25.78 -10.26
CA THR A 364 -0.29 27.08 -10.85
C THR A 364 -1.80 27.19 -11.01
N GLU A 365 -2.34 28.40 -10.93
CA GLU A 365 -3.76 28.65 -11.09
C GLU A 365 -4.28 28.14 -12.44
N ASP A 366 -3.59 28.45 -13.54
CA ASP A 366 -3.90 27.93 -14.88
C ASP A 366 -3.91 26.40 -14.96
N GLY A 367 -2.94 25.76 -14.29
CA GLY A 367 -2.81 24.32 -14.27
C GLY A 367 -4.00 23.66 -13.55
N VAL A 368 -4.40 24.22 -12.41
CA VAL A 368 -5.56 23.78 -11.64
C VAL A 368 -6.86 24.07 -12.39
N MET A 369 -7.01 25.26 -12.97
CA MET A 369 -8.18 25.67 -13.75
C MET A 369 -8.46 24.68 -14.87
N ASN A 370 -7.44 24.38 -15.70
CA ASN A 370 -7.59 23.44 -16.81
C ASN A 370 -7.98 22.04 -16.31
N LEU A 371 -7.45 21.62 -15.16
CA LEU A 371 -7.79 20.33 -14.58
C LEU A 371 -9.24 20.30 -14.07
N VAL A 372 -9.69 21.34 -13.35
CA VAL A 372 -11.07 21.47 -12.85
C VAL A 372 -12.07 21.54 -14.01
N LYS A 373 -11.75 22.25 -15.10
CA LYS A 373 -12.58 22.28 -16.33
C LYS A 373 -12.79 20.87 -16.88
N LEU A 374 -11.71 20.11 -17.06
CA LEU A 374 -11.79 18.72 -17.52
C LEU A 374 -12.58 17.82 -16.55
N GLY A 375 -12.45 18.05 -15.24
CA GLY A 375 -13.21 17.35 -14.22
C GLY A 375 -14.70 17.66 -14.28
N LYS A 376 -15.05 18.93 -14.52
CA LYS A 376 -16.43 19.38 -14.70
C LYS A 376 -17.06 18.73 -15.93
N ASP A 377 -16.37 18.76 -17.08
CA ASP A 377 -16.86 18.10 -18.31
C ASP A 377 -17.09 16.59 -18.11
N SER A 378 -16.24 15.95 -17.30
CA SER A 378 -16.37 14.54 -16.95
C SER A 378 -17.63 14.29 -16.10
N VAL A 379 -17.89 15.16 -15.11
CA VAL A 379 -19.07 15.02 -14.24
C VAL A 379 -20.36 15.41 -14.97
N ASP A 380 -20.33 16.38 -15.88
CA ASP A 380 -21.46 16.69 -16.77
C ASP A 380 -21.91 15.45 -17.54
N ALA A 381 -20.96 14.72 -18.13
CA ALA A 381 -21.24 13.46 -18.80
C ALA A 381 -21.86 12.44 -17.84
N ALA A 382 -21.37 12.34 -16.60
CA ALA A 382 -21.95 11.43 -15.59
C ALA A 382 -23.40 11.79 -15.24
N VAL A 383 -23.72 13.08 -15.12
CA VAL A 383 -25.08 13.57 -14.78
C VAL A 383 -26.11 13.20 -15.85
N THR A 384 -25.70 13.08 -17.12
CA THR A 384 -26.61 12.60 -18.18
C THR A 384 -27.03 11.13 -18.01
N VAL A 385 -26.27 10.35 -17.22
CA VAL A 385 -26.57 8.95 -16.90
C VAL A 385 -27.24 8.81 -15.54
N ASP A 386 -26.83 9.63 -14.57
CA ASP A 386 -27.31 9.56 -13.19
C ASP A 386 -27.28 10.95 -12.51
N GLU A 387 -28.46 11.51 -12.26
CA GLU A 387 -28.63 12.84 -11.67
C GLU A 387 -28.17 12.94 -10.20
N SER A 388 -27.91 11.82 -9.52
CA SER A 388 -27.39 11.85 -8.15
C SER A 388 -26.01 12.53 -8.04
N PHE A 389 -25.31 12.73 -9.17
CA PHE A 389 -24.03 13.43 -9.24
C PHE A 389 -24.14 14.96 -9.44
N VAL A 390 -25.34 15.53 -9.57
CA VAL A 390 -25.56 16.99 -9.64
C VAL A 390 -24.87 17.77 -8.50
N PRO A 391 -24.83 17.30 -7.23
CA PRO A 391 -24.09 18.00 -6.18
C PRO A 391 -22.59 18.13 -6.47
N LEU A 392 -21.96 17.11 -7.07
CA LEU A 392 -20.55 17.17 -7.46
C LEU A 392 -20.34 18.13 -8.63
N GLN A 393 -21.24 18.12 -9.61
CA GLN A 393 -21.24 19.06 -10.73
C GLN A 393 -21.25 20.51 -10.22
N LYS A 394 -22.22 20.86 -9.37
CA LYS A 394 -22.35 22.21 -8.78
C LYS A 394 -21.12 22.63 -7.98
N ARG A 395 -20.48 21.69 -7.26
CA ARG A 395 -19.23 21.98 -6.54
C ARG A 395 -18.13 22.39 -7.51
N LEU A 396 -17.93 21.66 -8.60
CA LEU A 396 -16.90 21.97 -9.61
C LEU A 396 -17.21 23.29 -10.33
N GLU A 397 -18.48 23.56 -10.66
CA GLU A 397 -18.91 24.85 -11.22
C GLU A 397 -18.59 26.03 -10.30
N SER A 398 -18.87 25.88 -9.00
CA SER A 398 -18.54 26.91 -8.00
C SER A 398 -17.04 27.19 -7.94
N LEU A 399 -16.19 26.16 -8.03
CA LEU A 399 -14.74 26.33 -8.06
C LEU A 399 -14.26 27.08 -9.30
N LEU A 400 -14.81 26.77 -10.48
CA LEU A 400 -14.49 27.49 -11.71
C LEU A 400 -14.89 28.96 -11.64
N ALA A 401 -16.06 29.25 -11.05
CA ALA A 401 -16.50 30.62 -10.83
C ALA A 401 -15.57 31.40 -9.87
N GLN A 402 -15.03 30.74 -8.84
CA GLN A 402 -14.04 31.37 -7.94
C GLN A 402 -12.75 31.71 -8.69
N LEU A 403 -12.22 30.79 -9.48
CA LEU A 403 -10.98 31.01 -10.23
C LEU A 403 -11.13 32.12 -11.30
N ASN A 404 -12.27 32.15 -12.01
CA ASN A 404 -12.51 33.18 -13.03
C ASN A 404 -12.69 34.59 -12.43
N LYS A 405 -13.09 34.71 -11.16
CA LYS A 405 -13.17 36.01 -10.47
C LYS A 405 -11.79 36.57 -10.14
N VAL A 406 -10.84 35.70 -9.78
CA VAL A 406 -9.45 36.10 -9.49
C VAL A 406 -8.73 36.59 -10.75
N GLU A 407 -8.98 35.99 -11.92
CA GLU A 407 -8.44 36.49 -13.20
C GLU A 407 -8.94 37.90 -13.56
N GLY A 408 -10.17 38.26 -13.19
CA GLY A 408 -10.77 39.57 -13.49
C GLY A 408 -10.36 40.71 -12.55
N GLU A 409 -9.74 40.42 -11.41
CA GLU A 409 -9.24 41.43 -10.45
C GLU A 409 -7.75 41.79 -10.69
N HIS A 410 -7.06 41.04 -11.57
CA HIS A 410 -5.65 41.25 -11.93
C HIS A 410 -5.45 41.82 -13.35
N THR A 411 -6.54 42.18 -14.04
CA THR A 411 -6.57 42.98 -15.29
C THR A 411 -7.06 44.37 -15.01
#